data_AF-A0AB36YMY9-F1
#
_entry.id   AF-A0AB36YMY9-F1
#
_cell.length_a   1.000
_cell.length_b   1.000
_cell.length_c   1.000
_cell.angle_alpha   90.00
_cell.angle_beta   90.00
_cell.angle_gamma   90.00
#
_symmetry.space_group_name_H-M   'P 1'
#
loop_
_entity.id
_entity.type
_entity.pdbx_description
1 polymer ?
#
loop_
_entity_poly.entity_id
_entity_poly.type
_entity_poly.pdbx_seq_one_letter_code
_entity_poly.pdbx_strand_id
1 'polypeptide(L)' 'MQTHHQIQAAIGTLSQAFSPLKCLIVAPRKGSFSFTLVDEHGVACHTERLYHEQYSRHEPLQAVIARTRQSLTA' A
#
# COMPACT_ATOMS: atom_id res chain seq x y z
N MET A 1 -10.70 11.56 12.75
CA MET A 1 -11.48 11.42 11.49
C MET A 1 -10.61 11.59 10.25
N GLN A 2 -9.70 12.57 10.20
CA GLN A 2 -8.81 12.81 9.03
C GLN A 2 -7.96 11.59 8.60
N THR A 3 -7.39 10.86 9.56
CA THR A 3 -6.53 9.70 9.28
C THR A 3 -7.25 8.55 8.59
N HIS A 4 -8.53 8.33 8.88
CA HIS A 4 -9.29 7.26 8.25
C HIS A 4 -9.51 7.52 6.75
N HIS A 5 -9.84 8.76 6.39
CA HIS A 5 -10.02 9.18 5.01
C HIS A 5 -8.71 9.08 4.22
N GLN A 6 -7.60 9.49 4.83
CA GLN A 6 -6.27 9.37 4.22
C GLN A 6 -5.85 7.91 4.02
N ILE A 7 -6.16 7.02 4.98
CA ILE A 7 -5.93 5.58 4.82
C ILE A 7 -6.76 5.03 3.66
N GLN A 8 -8.06 5.32 3.57
CA GLN A 8 -8.91 4.85 2.47
C GLN A 8 -8.42 5.37 1.10
N ALA A 9 -8.03 6.64 1.02
CA ALA A 9 -7.44 7.21 -0.19
C ALA A 9 -6.15 6.48 -0.59
N ALA A 10 -5.24 6.26 0.36
CA ALA A 10 -4.00 5.55 0.11
C ALA A 10 -4.23 4.10 -0.33
N ILE A 11 -5.18 3.40 0.29
CA ILE A 11 -5.58 2.04 -0.11
C ILE A 11 -6.06 2.02 -1.57
N GLY A 12 -6.91 2.97 -1.96
CA GLY A 12 -7.38 3.10 -3.34
C GLY A 12 -6.23 3.34 -4.31
N THR A 13 -5.33 4.26 -3.97
CA THR A 13 -4.13 4.54 -4.79
C THR A 13 -3.23 3.32 -4.94
N LEU A 14 -2.93 2.60 -3.85
CA LEU A 14 -2.10 1.39 -3.89
C LEU A 14 -2.77 0.30 -4.73
N SER A 15 -4.08 0.07 -4.52
CA SER A 15 -4.84 -0.94 -5.27
C SER A 15 -4.83 -0.66 -6.78
N GLN A 16 -4.97 0.61 -7.18
CA GLN A 16 -4.89 0.99 -8.59
C GLN A 16 -3.45 0.87 -9.14
N ALA A 17 -2.45 1.25 -8.35
CA ALA A 17 -1.06 1.29 -8.78
C ALA A 17 -0.43 -0.09 -9.00
N PHE A 18 -0.95 -1.11 -8.30
CA PHE A 18 -0.43 -2.48 -8.35
C PHE A 18 -1.33 -3.46 -9.10
N SER A 19 -2.45 -3.02 -9.67
CA SER A 19 -3.23 -3.85 -10.61
C SER A 19 -2.31 -4.41 -11.72
N PRO A 20 -2.35 -5.73 -12.03
CA PRO A 20 -3.39 -6.70 -11.66
C PRO A 20 -3.21 -7.43 -10.31
N LEU A 21 -2.15 -7.15 -9.54
CA LEU A 21 -1.96 -7.77 -8.21
C LEU A 21 -3.06 -7.33 -7.25
N LYS A 22 -3.53 -8.26 -6.42
CA LYS A 22 -4.49 -7.95 -5.36
C LYS A 22 -3.77 -7.27 -4.21
N CYS A 23 -4.21 -6.05 -3.87
CA CYS A 23 -3.73 -5.32 -2.70
C CYS A 23 -4.62 -5.60 -1.49
N LEU A 24 -4.15 -6.46 -0.58
CA LEU A 24 -4.83 -6.81 0.65
C LEU A 24 -4.39 -5.88 1.78
N ILE A 25 -5.34 -5.31 2.51
CA ILE A 25 -5.05 -4.40 3.63
C ILE A 25 -5.32 -5.10 4.95
N VAL A 26 -4.33 -5.09 5.85
CA VAL A 26 -4.41 -5.75 7.15
C VAL A 26 -4.28 -4.75 8.29
N ALA A 27 -5.24 -4.81 9.21
CA ALA A 27 -5.22 -4.21 10.54
C ALA A 27 -4.82 -2.71 10.57
N PRO A 28 -5.66 -1.79 10.04
CA PRO A 28 -5.46 -0.37 10.25
C PRO A 28 -5.59 -0.05 11.74
N ARG A 29 -4.46 0.25 12.40
CA ARG A 29 -4.43 0.62 13.82
C ARG A 29 -3.45 1.76 14.05
N LYS A 30 -3.84 2.72 14.90
CA LYS A 30 -3.03 3.88 15.30
C LYS A 30 -2.41 4.65 14.13
N GLY A 31 -3.17 4.86 13.05
CA GLY A 31 -2.68 5.60 11.87
C GLY A 31 -1.63 4.86 11.04
N SER A 32 -1.48 3.55 11.22
CA SER A 32 -0.67 2.68 10.35
C SER A 32 -1.53 1.56 9.79
N PHE A 33 -1.14 1.01 8.64
CA PHE A 33 -1.71 -0.21 8.08
C PHE A 33 -0.63 -0.99 7.34
N SER A 34 -0.84 -2.29 7.19
CA SER A 34 -0.02 -3.10 6.28
C SER A 34 -0.79 -3.35 5.00
N PHE A 35 -0.08 -3.32 3.88
CA PHE A 35 -0.59 -3.82 2.62
C PHE A 35 0.24 -5.02 2.17
N THR A 36 -0.44 -6.00 1.59
CA THR A 36 0.15 -7.20 1.02
C THR A 36 -0.27 -7.29 -0.43
N LEU A 37 0.69 -7.41 -1.33
CA LEU A 37 0.43 -7.66 -2.75
C LEU A 37 0.45 -9.15 -3.00
N VAL A 38 -0.59 -9.62 -3.69
CA VAL A 38 -0.79 -11.03 -4.01
C VAL A 38 -0.94 -11.19 -5.51
N ASP A 39 -0.25 -12.16 -6.08
CA ASP A 39 -0.34 -12.49 -7.51
C ASP A 39 -1.67 -13.17 -7.90
N GLU A 40 -1.78 -13.51 -9.18
CA GLU A 40 -2.95 -14.20 -9.73
C GLU A 40 -3.16 -15.60 -9.14
N HIS A 41 -2.10 -16.24 -8.64
CA HIS A 41 -2.13 -17.56 -8.02
C HIS A 41 -2.46 -17.51 -6.52
N GLY A 42 -2.58 -16.32 -5.93
CA GLY A 42 -2.84 -16.18 -4.51
C GLY A 42 -1.58 -16.17 -3.65
N VAL A 43 -0.39 -16.04 -4.25
CA VAL A 43 0.89 -16.00 -3.53
C VAL A 43 1.23 -14.57 -3.13
N ALA A 44 1.59 -14.35 -1.87
CA ALA A 44 2.03 -13.05 -1.39
C ALA A 44 3.44 -12.73 -1.92
N CYS A 45 3.55 -11.67 -2.73
CA CYS A 45 4.80 -11.23 -3.34
C CYS A 45 5.50 -10.14 -2.52
N HIS A 46 4.71 -9.27 -1.87
CA HIS A 46 5.24 -8.14 -1.08
C HIS A 46 4.34 -7.89 0.12
N THR A 47 4.92 -7.55 1.26
CA THR A 47 4.17 -7.04 2.42
C THR A 47 4.95 -5.91 3.06
N GLU A 48 4.27 -4.80 3.30
CA GLU A 48 4.90 -3.63 3.88
C GLU A 48 3.93 -2.87 4.78
N ARG A 49 4.47 -2.31 5.87
CA ARG A 49 3.73 -1.45 6.79
C ARG A 49 3.94 0.00 6.42
N LEU A 50 2.85 0.75 6.29
CA LEU A 50 2.84 2.18 6.06
C LEU A 50 2.44 2.95 7.31
N TYR A 51 3.22 3.99 7.60
CA TYR A 51 3.00 4.99 8.63
C TYR A 51 2.43 6.27 8.03
N HIS A 52 1.88 7.13 8.87
CA HIS A 52 1.14 8.31 8.46
C HIS A 52 1.93 9.23 7.51
N GLU A 53 3.22 9.42 7.76
CA GLU A 53 4.11 10.26 6.98
C GLU A 53 4.29 9.73 5.55
N GLN A 54 4.09 8.43 5.34
CA GLN A 54 4.30 7.75 4.06
C GLN A 54 3.05 7.76 3.17
N TYR A 55 1.86 8.02 3.72
CA TYR A 55 0.61 8.01 2.95
C TYR A 55 -0.22 9.30 3.06
N SER A 56 0.11 10.19 4.00
CA SER A 56 -0.64 11.44 4.22
C SER A 56 -0.42 12.48 3.11
N ARG A 57 0.65 12.34 2.33
CA ARG A 57 1.02 13.22 1.21
C ARG A 57 1.27 12.40 -0.05
N HIS A 58 1.15 13.05 -1.20
CA HIS A 58 1.27 12.39 -2.50
C HIS A 58 2.71 11.90 -2.77
N GLU A 59 3.73 12.75 -2.56
CA GLU A 59 5.11 12.41 -2.89
C GLU A 59 5.65 11.20 -2.10
N PRO A 60 5.49 11.10 -0.77
CA PRO A 60 5.91 9.92 -0.03
C PRO A 60 5.19 8.64 -0.47
N LEU A 61 3.90 8.73 -0.83
CA LEU A 61 3.13 7.59 -1.30
C LEU A 61 3.60 7.13 -2.68
N GLN A 62 3.95 8.06 -3.58
CA GLN A 62 4.56 7.70 -4.86
C GLN A 62 5.93 7.06 -4.69
N ALA A 63 6.73 7.53 -3.71
CA ALA A 63 8.01 6.90 -3.39
C ALA A 63 7.83 5.46 -2.84
N VAL A 64 6.75 5.19 -2.10
CA VAL A 64 6.35 3.82 -1.72
C VAL A 64 6.09 2.97 -2.97
N ILE A 65 5.25 3.48 -3.86
CA ILE A 65 4.87 2.73 -5.07
C ILE A 65 6.10 2.42 -5.93
N ALA A 66 6.98 3.39 -6.12
CA ALA A 66 8.21 3.23 -6.90
C ALA A 66 9.14 2.17 -6.28
N ARG A 67 9.42 2.24 -4.97
CA ARG A 67 10.28 1.24 -4.32
C ARG A 67 9.67 -0.16 -4.37
N THR A 68 8.37 -0.29 -4.15
CA THR A 68 7.70 -1.60 -4.17
C THR A 68 7.74 -2.21 -5.56
N ARG A 69 7.55 -1.41 -6.63
CA ARG A 69 7.70 -1.89 -8.02
C ARG A 69 9.11 -2.42 -8.29
N GLN A 70 10.15 -1.74 -7.78
CA GLN A 70 11.52 -2.21 -7.92
C GLN A 70 11.75 -3.54 -7.18
N SER A 71 11.20 -3.68 -5.96
CA SER A 71 11.29 -4.93 -5.19
C SER A 71 10.57 -6.11 -5.85
N LEU A 72 9.50 -5.87 -6.61
CA LEU A 72 8.78 -6.93 -7.33
C LEU A 72 9.52 -7.44 -8.58
N THR A 73 10.48 -6.67 -9.10
CA THR A 73 11.25 -7.01 -10.30
C THR A 73 12.63 -7.60 -10.00
N ALA A 74 13.06 -7.58 -8.75
CA ALA A 74 14.36 -8.06 -8.29
C ALA A 74 14.30 -9.54 -7.88
#